data_AF-A0A6A4GAG5-F1
#
_entry.id   AF-A0A6A4GAG5-F1
#
_cell.length_a   1.000
_cell.length_b   1.000
_cell.length_c   1.000
_cell.angle_alpha   90.00
_cell.angle_beta   90.00
_cell.angle_gamma   90.00
#
_symmetry.space_group_name_H-M   'P 1'
#
loop_
_entity.id
_entity.type
_entity.pdbx_description
1 polymer ?
#
loop_
_entity_poly.entity_id
_entity_poly.type
_entity_poly.pdbx_seq_one_letter_code
_entity_poly.pdbx_strand_id
1 'polypeptide(L)'
;IAERAVTKAELAAALRTWRTDEIVEKAPFMWPHFTPKDSPPPEAPWAHPPDAILSFHSLSDTERSLVLQNLVKRMSFNSARHIGDLHRALCAPLNSDLEKGKAMKMLGTQLAKCNVDALKYVCVDLNCLPLGKLGKPVLVQALIDWVRSLLCMAHFAF
;
A
#
# COMPACT_ATOMS: atom_id res chain seq x y z
N ILE A 1 21.48 -29.39 1.06
CA ILE A 1 21.19 -28.54 2.25
C ILE A 1 19.75 -28.82 2.61
N ALA A 2 19.47 -29.35 3.81
CA ALA A 2 18.09 -29.60 4.22
C ALA A 2 17.40 -28.25 4.46
N GLU A 3 16.34 -27.97 3.72
CA GLU A 3 15.54 -26.77 3.90
C GLU A 3 14.79 -26.87 5.23
N ARG A 4 15.26 -26.11 6.23
CA ARG A 4 14.53 -25.95 7.50
C ARG A 4 13.22 -25.24 7.20
N ALA A 5 12.10 -25.88 7.54
CA ALA A 5 10.79 -25.26 7.45
C ALA A 5 10.71 -24.06 8.40
N VAL A 6 10.60 -22.86 7.84
CA VAL A 6 10.39 -21.62 8.59
C VAL A 6 8.92 -21.53 8.96
N THR A 7 8.63 -21.35 10.25
CA THR A 7 7.25 -21.17 10.72
C THR A 7 6.75 -19.76 10.38
N LYS A 8 5.43 -19.62 10.26
CA LYS A 8 4.79 -18.31 10.03
C LYS A 8 5.14 -17.28 11.10
N ALA A 9 5.30 -17.72 12.35
CA ALA A 9 5.64 -16.85 13.47
C ALA A 9 7.08 -16.31 13.35
N GLU A 10 8.03 -17.16 12.96
CA GLU A 10 9.41 -16.76 12.70
C GLU A 10 9.51 -15.78 11.54
N LEU A 11 8.78 -16.03 10.45
CA LEU A 11 8.76 -15.12 9.31
C LEU A 11 8.17 -13.75 9.68
N ALA A 12 7.07 -13.73 10.44
CA ALA A 12 6.46 -12.49 10.90
C ALA A 12 7.39 -11.71 11.86
N ALA A 13 8.10 -12.41 12.74
CA ALA A 13 9.09 -11.80 13.62
C ALA A 13 10.27 -11.20 12.82
N ALA A 14 10.80 -11.95 11.85
CA ALA A 14 11.87 -11.48 10.98
C ALA A 14 11.46 -10.25 10.16
N LEU A 15 10.26 -10.25 9.57
CA LEU A 15 9.74 -9.10 8.82
C LEU A 15 9.56 -7.87 9.72
N ARG A 16 9.13 -8.07 10.98
CA ARG A 16 9.01 -6.99 11.95
C ARG A 16 10.38 -6.39 12.27
N THR A 17 11.36 -7.22 12.62
CA THR A 17 12.74 -6.80 12.91
C THR A 17 13.35 -6.06 11.72
N TRP A 18 13.24 -6.62 10.51
CA TRP A 18 13.68 -5.97 9.29
C TRP A 18 13.04 -4.58 9.13
N ARG A 19 11.72 -4.49 9.34
CA ARG A 19 10.97 -3.24 9.17
C ARG A 19 11.31 -2.17 10.20
N THR A 20 11.56 -2.54 11.46
CA THR A 20 11.78 -1.59 12.57
C THR A 20 13.24 -1.25 12.78
N ASP A 21 14.12 -2.21 12.58
CA ASP A 21 15.50 -2.15 13.04
C ASP A 21 16.48 -2.02 11.89
N GLU A 22 16.13 -2.47 10.69
CA GLU A 22 17.06 -2.52 9.55
C GLU A 22 16.77 -1.47 8.47
N ILE A 23 15.64 -0.77 8.54
CA ILE A 23 15.29 0.32 7.62
C ILE A 23 15.43 1.68 8.31
N VAL A 24 16.09 2.63 7.65
CA VAL A 24 16.19 4.05 8.03
C VAL A 24 15.21 4.87 7.20
N GLU A 25 14.18 5.41 7.84
CA GLU A 25 13.24 6.33 7.20
C GLU A 25 13.61 7.77 7.49
N LYS A 26 14.34 8.40 6.55
CA LYS A 26 14.48 9.87 6.52
C LYS A 26 13.25 10.55 5.93
N ALA A 27 12.41 9.79 5.23
CA ALA A 27 11.16 10.19 4.59
C ALA A 27 10.10 9.09 4.87
N PRO A 28 8.78 9.36 4.65
CA PRO A 28 7.75 8.35 4.84
C PRO A 28 8.05 7.07 4.05
N PHE A 29 7.85 5.91 4.66
CA PHE A 29 7.98 4.62 3.98
C PHE A 29 7.21 4.60 2.66
N MET A 30 7.94 4.38 1.56
CA MET A 30 7.35 4.10 0.27
C MET A 30 7.93 2.79 -0.22
N TRP A 31 7.11 1.79 -0.44
CA TRP A 31 7.56 0.58 -1.12
C TRP A 31 7.71 0.86 -2.63
N PRO A 32 8.78 0.42 -3.32
CA PRO A 32 9.97 -0.29 -2.84
C PRO A 32 11.13 0.65 -2.40
N HIS A 33 10.89 1.97 -2.36
CA HIS A 33 11.84 3.01 -1.98
C HIS A 33 12.08 3.12 -0.46
N PHE A 34 12.73 2.12 0.12
CA PHE A 34 13.22 2.16 1.49
C PHE A 34 14.76 2.23 1.52
N THR A 35 15.31 2.79 2.59
CA THR A 35 16.78 2.89 2.77
C THR A 35 17.21 1.92 3.88
N PRO A 36 17.85 0.80 3.57
CA PRO A 36 18.41 -0.08 4.59
C PRO A 36 19.54 0.61 5.37
N LYS A 37 19.81 0.18 6.60
CA LYS A 37 20.94 0.67 7.42
C LYS A 37 22.30 0.25 6.85
N ASP A 38 22.42 -1.04 6.56
CA ASP A 38 23.70 -1.70 6.31
C ASP A 38 23.90 -2.13 4.84
N SER A 39 22.96 -1.77 3.97
CA SER A 39 23.03 -2.09 2.54
C SER A 39 22.54 -0.92 1.68
N PRO A 40 23.02 -0.82 0.42
CA PRO A 40 22.50 0.19 -0.49
C PRO A 40 20.98 0.00 -0.66
N PRO A 41 20.22 1.10 -0.89
CA PRO A 41 18.82 1.01 -1.26
C PRO A 41 18.64 0.01 -2.40
N PRO A 42 17.61 -0.86 -2.35
CA PRO A 42 17.37 -1.80 -3.43
C PRO A 42 17.20 -1.02 -4.73
N GLU A 43 17.95 -1.42 -5.75
CA GLU A 43 17.71 -0.94 -7.10
C GLU A 43 16.33 -1.44 -7.52
N ALA A 44 15.38 -0.52 -7.56
CA ALA A 44 14.05 -0.76 -8.10
C ALA A 44 13.89 0.09 -9.35
N PRO A 45 14.60 -0.20 -10.47
CA PRO A 45 14.52 0.62 -11.69
C PRO A 45 13.11 0.65 -12.30
N TRP A 46 12.23 -0.27 -11.91
CA TRP A 46 10.81 -0.32 -12.25
C TRP A 46 9.93 0.59 -11.36
N ALA A 47 10.48 1.15 -10.28
CA ALA A 47 9.81 2.07 -9.40
C ALA A 47 10.62 3.37 -9.37
N HIS A 48 10.03 4.47 -9.84
CA HIS A 48 10.62 5.79 -9.66
C HIS A 48 9.98 6.45 -8.43
N PRO A 49 10.68 7.37 -7.74
CA PRO A 49 10.04 8.18 -6.69
C PRO A 49 8.86 8.95 -7.32
N PRO A 50 7.69 9.04 -6.66
CA PRO A 50 6.55 9.75 -7.22
C PRO A 50 6.86 11.25 -7.39
N ASP A 51 6.92 11.74 -8.62
CA ASP A 51 7.03 13.17 -8.96
C ASP A 51 5.71 13.93 -8.71
N ALA A 52 4.59 13.20 -8.62
CA ALA A 52 3.29 13.79 -8.38
C ALA A 52 3.13 14.06 -6.89
N ILE A 53 2.96 15.34 -6.55
CA ILE A 53 2.27 15.77 -5.32
C ILE A 53 0.84 15.24 -5.43
N LEU A 54 0.65 13.94 -5.19
CA LEU A 54 -0.66 13.39 -4.90
C LEU A 54 -1.11 14.13 -3.65
N SER A 55 -2.27 14.78 -3.70
CA SER A 55 -2.82 15.58 -2.60
C SER A 55 -3.35 14.67 -1.49
N PHE A 56 -2.52 13.71 -1.07
CA PHE A 56 -2.76 12.84 0.05
C PHE A 56 -2.32 13.55 1.31
N HIS A 57 -3.04 13.26 2.39
CA HIS A 57 -2.63 13.69 3.70
C HIS A 57 -1.36 12.95 4.08
N SER A 58 -0.22 13.65 4.12
CA SER A 58 0.98 13.12 4.75
C SER A 58 0.72 13.08 6.25
N LEU A 59 0.49 11.89 6.79
CA LEU A 59 0.33 11.69 8.23
C LEU A 59 1.69 11.36 8.81
N SER A 60 2.09 12.04 9.89
CA SER A 60 3.22 11.58 10.70
C SER A 60 2.93 10.18 11.28
N ASP A 61 3.97 9.45 11.69
CA ASP A 61 3.79 8.12 12.28
C ASP A 61 2.87 8.12 13.49
N THR A 62 2.90 9.19 14.29
CA THR A 62 2.02 9.39 15.44
C THR A 62 0.57 9.57 15.02
N GLU A 63 0.31 10.42 14.02
CA GLU A 63 -1.04 10.66 13.50
C GLU A 63 -1.59 9.41 12.81
N ARG A 64 -0.76 8.74 12.01
CA ARG A 64 -1.09 7.46 11.36
C ARG A 64 -1.48 6.43 12.42
N SER A 65 -0.67 6.26 13.46
CA SER A 65 -0.95 5.34 14.56
C SER A 65 -2.27 5.67 15.27
N LEU A 66 -2.54 6.94 15.54
CA LEU A 66 -3.78 7.39 16.19
C LEU A 66 -5.01 7.11 15.33
N VAL A 67 -4.93 7.39 14.02
CA VAL A 67 -6.03 7.15 13.07
C VAL A 67 -6.30 5.64 12.95
N LEU A 68 -5.25 4.83 12.83
CA LEU A 68 -5.39 3.36 12.76
C LEU A 68 -5.99 2.80 14.05
N GLN A 69 -5.53 3.24 15.23
CA GLN A 69 -6.11 2.81 16.51
C GLN A 69 -7.61 3.13 16.62
N ASN A 70 -8.02 4.31 16.15
CA ASN A 70 -9.43 4.71 16.15
C ASN A 70 -10.26 3.91 15.13
N LEU A 71 -9.69 3.57 13.97
CA LEU A 71 -10.34 2.71 12.98
C LEU A 71 -10.53 1.29 13.51
N VAL A 72 -9.50 0.70 14.14
CA VAL A 72 -9.55 -0.66 14.69
C VAL A 72 -10.68 -0.84 15.70
N LYS A 73 -10.96 0.18 16.54
CA LYS A 73 -12.08 0.16 17.50
C LYS A 73 -13.46 0.00 16.85
N ARG A 74 -13.59 0.35 15.57
CA ARG A 74 -14.85 0.31 14.80
C ARG A 74 -14.88 -0.85 13.80
N MET A 75 -13.78 -1.58 13.65
CA MET A 75 -13.66 -2.64 12.67
C MET A 75 -14.41 -3.90 13.11
N SER A 76 -15.12 -4.47 12.15
CA SER A 76 -15.73 -5.80 12.29
C SER A 76 -14.79 -6.87 11.73
N PHE A 77 -15.12 -8.14 11.97
CA PHE A 77 -14.49 -9.27 11.29
C PHE A 77 -14.46 -9.09 9.76
N ASN A 78 -15.56 -8.57 9.18
CA ASN A 78 -15.64 -8.30 7.74
C ASN A 78 -14.68 -7.19 7.30
N SER A 79 -14.38 -6.21 8.16
CA SER A 79 -13.38 -5.19 7.87
C SER A 79 -11.98 -5.78 7.77
N ALA A 80 -11.60 -6.65 8.70
CA ALA A 80 -10.30 -7.33 8.66
C ALA A 80 -10.14 -8.20 7.40
N ARG A 81 -11.19 -8.95 7.03
CA ARG A 81 -11.21 -9.72 5.78
C ARG A 81 -11.04 -8.81 4.55
N HIS A 82 -11.80 -7.72 4.47
CA HIS A 82 -11.72 -6.79 3.36
C HIS A 82 -10.36 -6.09 3.26
N ILE A 83 -9.65 -5.82 4.36
CA ILE A 83 -8.27 -5.29 4.31
C ILE A 83 -7.37 -6.25 3.53
N GLY A 84 -7.43 -7.55 3.85
CA GLY A 84 -6.68 -8.57 3.13
C GLY A 84 -7.05 -8.65 1.64
N ASP A 85 -8.35 -8.58 1.32
CA ASP A 85 -8.83 -8.57 -0.06
C ASP A 85 -8.36 -7.32 -0.83
N LEU A 86 -8.35 -6.15 -0.18
CA LEU A 86 -7.84 -4.90 -0.74
C LEU A 86 -6.35 -5.01 -1.06
N HIS A 87 -5.50 -5.41 -0.10
CA HIS A 87 -4.06 -5.57 -0.38
C HIS A 87 -3.80 -6.57 -1.51
N ARG A 88 -4.54 -7.69 -1.55
CA ARG A 88 -4.41 -8.67 -2.63
C ARG A 88 -4.76 -8.07 -3.99
N ALA A 89 -5.84 -7.29 -4.06
CA ALA A 89 -6.26 -6.64 -5.30
C ALA A 89 -5.26 -5.58 -5.76
N LEU A 90 -4.70 -4.80 -4.83
CA LEU A 90 -3.73 -3.75 -5.12
C LEU A 90 -2.37 -4.31 -5.59
N CYS A 91 -1.98 -5.50 -5.10
CA CYS A 91 -0.74 -6.17 -5.48
C CYS A 91 -0.90 -7.14 -6.67
N ALA A 92 -2.10 -7.27 -7.25
CA ALA A 92 -2.31 -8.17 -8.38
C ALA A 92 -1.60 -7.63 -9.64
N PRO A 93 -0.88 -8.46 -10.40
CA PRO A 93 -0.20 -8.03 -11.62
C PRO A 93 -1.23 -7.56 -12.66
N LEU A 94 -1.04 -6.35 -13.18
CA LEU A 94 -1.87 -5.77 -14.22
C LEU A 94 -1.24 -6.13 -15.57
N ASN A 95 -1.62 -7.29 -16.09
CA ASN A 95 -1.03 -7.88 -17.30
C ASN A 95 -1.25 -6.98 -18.53
N SER A 96 -0.18 -6.52 -19.18
CA SER A 96 -0.11 -5.85 -20.50
C SER A 96 -0.88 -4.54 -20.71
N ASP A 97 -0.34 -3.67 -21.59
CA ASP A 97 -0.85 -2.32 -21.86
C ASP A 97 -2.28 -2.26 -22.42
N LEU A 98 -2.66 -3.23 -23.27
CA LEU A 98 -4.01 -3.29 -23.85
C LEU A 98 -5.09 -3.65 -22.82
N GLU A 99 -4.72 -4.36 -21.75
CA GLU A 99 -5.63 -4.77 -20.68
C GLU A 99 -5.59 -3.80 -19.48
N LYS A 100 -4.69 -2.80 -19.44
CA LYS A 100 -4.59 -1.81 -18.34
C LYS A 100 -5.93 -1.11 -18.06
N GLY A 101 -6.65 -0.67 -19.07
CA GLY A 101 -7.95 0.00 -18.89
C GLY A 101 -9.02 -0.91 -18.29
N LYS A 102 -9.08 -2.17 -18.74
CA LYS A 102 -10.02 -3.18 -18.24
C LYS A 102 -9.64 -3.68 -16.85
N ALA A 103 -8.35 -3.85 -16.59
CA ALA A 103 -7.81 -4.23 -15.30
C ALA A 103 -8.04 -3.14 -14.25
N MET A 104 -7.90 -1.86 -14.61
CA MET A 104 -8.25 -0.73 -13.74
C MET A 104 -9.74 -0.67 -13.41
N LYS A 105 -10.60 -0.93 -14.39
CA LYS A 105 -12.05 -1.01 -14.16
C LYS A 105 -12.41 -2.19 -13.24
N MET A 106 -11.75 -3.33 -13.42
CA MET A 106 -11.92 -4.50 -12.57
C MET A 106 -11.44 -4.23 -11.14
N LEU A 107 -10.28 -3.60 -10.98
CA LEU A 107 -9.75 -3.16 -9.70
C LEU A 107 -10.76 -2.25 -9.00
N GLY A 108 -11.24 -1.19 -9.67
CA GLY A 108 -12.26 -0.30 -9.10
C GLY A 108 -13.52 -1.04 -8.65
N THR A 109 -13.96 -2.05 -9.43
CA THR A 109 -15.11 -2.89 -9.07
C THR A 109 -14.83 -3.77 -7.83
N GLN A 110 -13.62 -4.30 -7.70
CA GLN A 110 -13.21 -5.09 -6.53
C GLN A 110 -13.11 -4.21 -5.27
N LEU A 111 -12.45 -3.06 -5.37
CA LEU A 111 -12.32 -2.10 -4.28
C LEU A 111 -13.70 -1.60 -3.81
N ALA A 112 -14.62 -1.34 -4.74
CA ALA A 112 -15.97 -0.88 -4.45
C ALA A 112 -16.84 -1.91 -3.70
N LYS A 113 -16.46 -3.19 -3.64
CA LYS A 113 -17.16 -4.21 -2.84
C LYS A 113 -16.76 -4.16 -1.36
N CYS A 114 -15.58 -3.65 -1.06
CA CYS A 114 -15.05 -3.59 0.31
C CYS A 114 -15.79 -2.53 1.15
N ASN A 115 -15.77 -2.67 2.47
CA ASN A 115 -16.41 -1.70 3.36
C ASN A 115 -15.53 -0.45 3.57
N VAL A 116 -16.16 0.64 4.04
CA VAL A 116 -15.52 1.95 4.16
C VAL A 116 -14.37 1.96 5.17
N ASP A 117 -14.49 1.23 6.28
CA ASP A 117 -13.45 1.22 7.31
C ASP A 117 -12.19 0.49 6.83
N ALA A 118 -12.35 -0.60 6.07
CA ALA A 118 -11.24 -1.28 5.42
C ALA A 118 -10.55 -0.39 4.37
N LEU A 119 -11.33 0.31 3.55
CA LEU A 119 -10.80 1.26 2.56
C LEU A 119 -10.01 2.39 3.25
N LYS A 120 -10.55 2.98 4.32
CA LYS A 120 -9.85 4.03 5.09
C LYS A 120 -8.56 3.50 5.69
N TYR A 121 -8.59 2.32 6.28
CA TYR A 121 -7.40 1.71 6.87
C TYR A 121 -6.30 1.54 5.84
N VAL A 122 -6.61 0.95 4.68
CA VAL A 122 -5.62 0.73 3.62
C VAL A 122 -5.12 2.07 3.07
N CYS A 123 -5.98 3.08 2.91
CA CYS A 123 -5.52 4.42 2.52
C CYS A 123 -4.55 5.03 3.54
N VAL A 124 -4.78 4.84 4.84
CA VAL A 124 -3.88 5.33 5.90
C VAL A 124 -2.58 4.54 5.93
N ASP A 125 -2.65 3.21 5.78
CA ASP A 125 -1.50 2.31 5.77
C ASP A 125 -0.55 2.60 4.61
N LEU A 126 -1.11 2.85 3.42
CA LEU A 126 -0.36 3.20 2.19
C LEU A 126 -0.02 4.69 2.07
N ASN A 127 -0.32 5.50 3.10
CA ASN A 127 -0.13 6.94 3.11
C ASN A 127 -0.76 7.67 1.90
N CYS A 128 -1.93 7.19 1.46
CA CYS A 128 -2.66 7.72 0.31
C CYS A 128 -4.07 8.23 0.68
N LEU A 129 -4.24 8.70 1.93
CA LEU A 129 -5.54 9.19 2.41
C LEU A 129 -5.90 10.52 1.75
N PRO A 130 -7.03 10.64 1.04
CA PRO A 130 -7.41 11.88 0.37
C PRO A 130 -7.86 12.97 1.36
N LEU A 131 -7.63 14.24 0.99
CA LEU A 131 -8.09 15.39 1.77
C LEU A 131 -9.62 15.57 1.68
N GLY A 132 -10.27 15.89 2.80
CA GLY A 132 -11.69 16.25 2.85
C GLY A 132 -12.67 15.10 3.17
N LYS A 133 -13.87 15.12 2.59
CA LYS A 133 -14.94 14.15 2.91
C LYS A 133 -14.59 12.75 2.39
N LEU A 134 -14.30 11.83 3.31
CA LEU A 134 -13.93 10.44 3.06
C LEU A 134 -15.12 9.53 2.72
N GLY A 135 -15.79 9.84 1.62
CA GLY A 135 -16.82 8.97 1.04
C GLY A 135 -16.19 7.73 0.40
N LYS A 136 -16.95 6.63 0.33
CA LYS A 136 -16.51 5.38 -0.32
C LYS A 136 -15.94 5.58 -1.74
N PRO A 137 -16.59 6.36 -2.63
CA PRO A 137 -16.07 6.55 -3.99
C PRO A 137 -14.72 7.27 -4.00
N VAL A 138 -14.52 8.23 -3.09
CA VAL A 138 -13.28 9.01 -2.97
C VAL A 138 -12.13 8.12 -2.52
N LEU A 139 -12.36 7.23 -1.55
CA LEU A 139 -11.35 6.29 -1.07
C LEU A 139 -10.98 5.25 -2.13
N VAL A 140 -11.96 4.74 -2.87
CA VAL A 140 -11.71 3.82 -4.00
C VAL A 140 -10.87 4.52 -5.07
N GLN A 141 -11.23 5.77 -5.42
CA GLN A 141 -10.48 6.54 -6.41
C GLN A 141 -9.04 6.80 -5.95
N ALA A 142 -8.83 7.16 -4.68
CA ALA A 142 -7.49 7.37 -4.12
C ALA A 142 -6.60 6.12 -4.24
N LEU A 143 -7.15 4.92 -3.99
CA LEU A 143 -6.41 3.67 -4.17
C LEU A 143 -6.13 3.34 -5.64
N ILE A 144 -7.06 3.63 -6.55
CA ILE A 144 -6.82 3.49 -8.00
C ILE A 144 -5.70 4.44 -8.44
N ASP A 145 -5.72 5.68 -7.99
CA ASP A 145 -4.71 6.69 -8.33
C ASP A 145 -3.36 6.33 -7.72
N TRP A 146 -3.33 5.76 -6.52
CA TRP A 146 -2.12 5.16 -5.95
C TRP A 146 -1.55 4.06 -6.84
N VAL A 147 -2.36 3.08 -7.27
CA VAL A 147 -1.90 2.03 -8.20
C VAL A 147 -1.46 2.64 -9.54
N ARG A 148 -2.17 3.64 -10.07
CA ARG A 148 -1.79 4.31 -11.31
C ARG A 148 -0.46 5.04 -11.19
N SER A 149 -0.19 5.71 -10.06
CA SER A 149 1.12 6.34 -9.83
C SER A 149 2.25 5.32 -9.89
N LEU A 150 2.04 4.10 -9.39
CA LEU A 150 3.02 3.02 -9.51
C LEU A 150 3.23 2.54 -10.96
N LEU A 151 2.22 2.64 -11.84
CA LEU A 151 2.28 2.11 -13.21
C LEU A 151 2.64 3.13 -14.28
N CYS A 152 2.22 4.40 -14.17
CA CYS A 152 2.55 5.44 -15.13
C CYS A 152 4.06 5.68 -15.21
N MET A 153 4.79 5.34 -14.15
CA MET A 153 6.24 5.43 -14.11
C MET A 153 6.95 4.27 -14.83
N ALA A 154 6.24 3.22 -15.24
CA ALA A 154 6.80 2.11 -16.02
C ALA A 154 6.79 2.34 -17.54
N HIS A 155 6.26 3.47 -18.05
CA HIS A 155 5.97 3.66 -19.48
C HIS A 155 6.81 4.71 -20.22
N PHE A 156 7.75 5.39 -19.53
CA PHE A 156 8.63 6.40 -20.15
C PHE A 156 10.05 5.92 -20.45
N ALA A 157 10.29 4.60 -20.45
CA ALA A 157 11.57 4.01 -20.80
C ALA A 157 11.50 3.35 -22.20
N PHE A 158 11.64 4.17 -23.25
CA PHE A 158 12.17 3.76 -24.55
C PHE A 158 13.20 4.78 -25.00
#